data_AF-A0A3M1S4P9-F1
#
_entry.id   AF-A0A3M1S4P9-F1
#
_cell.length_a   1.000
_cell.length_b   1.000
_cell.length_c   1.000
_cell.angle_alpha   90.00
_cell.angle_beta   90.00
_cell.angle_gamma   90.00
#
_symmetry.space_group_name_H-M   'P 1'
#
loop_
_entity.id
_entity.type
_entity.pdbx_description
1 polymer ?
#
loop_
_entity_poly.entity_id
_entity_poly.type
_entity_poly.pdbx_seq_one_letter_code
_entity_poly.pdbx_strand_id
1 'polypeptide(L)'
;MNTSELIKQVLSGNPRAVARAISKVENAEPEAPQIMKALFENSGNAAVIGITGSPGAGKSSLVDKLALLYKENNEKVGIIAVDPSSPFSGGAILGDRIR
;
A
#
# COMPACT_ATOMS: atom_id res chain seq x y z
N MET A 1 -4.43 -6.32 -20.10
CA MET A 1 -4.13 -7.32 -19.06
C MET A 1 -5.45 -7.78 -18.50
N ASN A 2 -5.76 -9.07 -18.58
CA ASN A 2 -7.01 -9.58 -18.00
C ASN A 2 -6.88 -9.70 -16.47
N THR A 3 -8.00 -9.77 -15.74
CA THR A 3 -8.02 -9.80 -14.27
C THR A 3 -7.22 -10.98 -13.70
N SER A 4 -7.29 -12.15 -14.34
CA SER A 4 -6.55 -13.35 -13.91
C SER A 4 -5.04 -13.17 -13.98
N GLU A 5 -4.56 -12.58 -15.07
CA GLU A 5 -3.15 -12.25 -15.26
C GLU A 5 -2.69 -11.20 -14.24
N LEU A 6 -3.53 -10.20 -13.95
CA LEU A 6 -3.23 -9.18 -12.94
C LEU A 6 -3.02 -9.82 -11.57
N ILE A 7 -3.95 -10.69 -11.15
CA ILE A 7 -3.85 -11.43 -9.88
C ILE A 7 -2.55 -12.25 -9.83
N LYS A 8 -2.21 -12.99 -10.89
CA LYS A 8 -0.97 -13.78 -10.94
C LYS A 8 0.28 -12.90 -10.79
N GLN A 9 0.32 -11.74 -11.43
CA GLN A 9 1.46 -10.83 -11.29
C GLN A 9 1.52 -10.14 -9.93
N VAL A 10 0.38 -9.88 -9.29
CA VAL A 10 0.35 -9.40 -7.89
C VAL A 10 0.96 -10.45 -6.96
N LEU A 11 0.54 -11.71 -7.09
CA LEU A 11 1.05 -12.82 -6.26
C LEU A 11 2.53 -13.12 -6.50
N SER A 12 3.07 -12.84 -7.68
CA SER A 12 4.51 -12.92 -7.94
C SER A 12 5.32 -11.75 -7.39
N GLY A 13 4.66 -10.74 -6.80
CA GLY A 13 5.29 -9.57 -6.22
C GLY A 13 5.68 -8.49 -7.24
N ASN A 14 5.03 -8.44 -8.41
CA ASN A 14 5.29 -7.40 -9.41
C ASN A 14 4.78 -6.03 -8.92
N PRO A 15 5.65 -5.02 -8.70
CA PRO A 15 5.22 -3.74 -8.13
C PRO A 15 4.22 -2.97 -9.00
N ARG A 16 4.34 -3.07 -10.33
CA ARG A 16 3.41 -2.39 -11.26
C ARG A 16 2.03 -3.04 -11.24
N ALA A 17 1.97 -4.36 -11.10
CA ALA A 17 0.71 -5.09 -10.97
C ALA A 17 0.02 -4.74 -9.64
N VAL A 18 0.78 -4.65 -8.53
CA VAL A 18 0.28 -4.20 -7.23
C VAL A 18 -0.32 -2.80 -7.34
N ALA A 19 0.42 -1.84 -7.90
CA ALA A 19 -0.07 -0.46 -8.09
C ALA A 19 -1.37 -0.42 -8.91
N ARG A 20 -1.46 -1.17 -10.02
CA ARG A 20 -2.68 -1.27 -10.83
C ARG A 20 -3.84 -1.87 -10.08
N ALA A 21 -3.61 -2.93 -9.29
CA ALA A 21 -4.65 -3.55 -8.48
C ALA A 21 -5.18 -2.58 -7.42
N ILE A 22 -4.30 -1.84 -6.73
CA ILE A 22 -4.68 -0.78 -5.78
C ILE A 22 -5.56 0.25 -6.49
N SER A 23 -5.13 0.81 -7.62
CA SER A 23 -5.92 1.82 -8.35
C SER A 23 -7.28 1.30 -8.78
N LYS A 24 -7.39 0.05 -9.26
CA LYS A 24 -8.68 -0.55 -9.64
C LYS A 24 -9.64 -0.67 -8.45
N VAL A 25 -9.10 -1.04 -7.28
CA VAL A 25 -9.88 -1.16 -6.04
C VAL A 25 -10.30 0.22 -5.54
N GLU A 26 -9.40 1.21 -5.51
CA GLU A 26 -9.70 2.58 -5.07
C GLU A 26 -10.73 3.27 -5.97
N ASN A 27 -10.70 3.01 -7.27
CA ASN A 27 -11.67 3.55 -8.24
C ASN A 27 -13.00 2.78 -8.26
N ALA A 28 -13.19 1.77 -7.41
CA ALA A 28 -14.37 0.91 -7.39
C ALA A 28 -14.73 0.32 -8.77
N GLU A 29 -13.72 -0.08 -9.54
CA GLU A 29 -13.94 -0.67 -10.87
C GLU A 29 -14.72 -2.00 -10.76
N PRO A 30 -15.47 -2.41 -11.81
CA PRO A 30 -16.30 -3.61 -11.76
C PRO A 30 -15.57 -4.90 -11.36
N GLU A 31 -14.27 -4.99 -11.63
CA GLU A 31 -13.46 -6.17 -11.28
C GLU A 31 -12.94 -6.16 -9.83
N ALA A 32 -13.09 -5.05 -9.09
CA ALA A 32 -12.53 -4.90 -7.74
C ALA A 32 -12.99 -6.00 -6.76
N PRO A 33 -14.28 -6.42 -6.69
CA PRO A 33 -14.70 -7.50 -5.81
C PRO A 33 -14.00 -8.84 -6.13
N GLN A 34 -13.78 -9.12 -7.42
CA GLN A 34 -13.09 -10.33 -7.87
C GLN A 34 -11.60 -10.30 -7.49
N ILE A 35 -10.93 -9.16 -7.69
CA ILE A 35 -9.53 -8.96 -7.31
C ILE A 35 -9.36 -9.15 -5.80
N MET A 36 -10.19 -8.47 -5.01
CA MET A 36 -10.14 -8.52 -3.55
C MET A 36 -10.36 -9.94 -3.03
N LYS A 37 -11.38 -10.66 -3.52
CA LYS A 37 -11.66 -12.04 -3.13
C LYS A 37 -10.47 -12.97 -3.39
N ALA A 38 -9.87 -12.89 -4.58
CA ALA A 38 -8.77 -13.77 -4.95
C ALA A 38 -7.47 -13.49 -4.15
N LEU A 39 -7.20 -12.23 -3.84
CA LEU A 39 -6.01 -11.85 -3.07
C LEU A 39 -6.17 -12.11 -1.57
N PHE A 40 -7.40 -12.04 -1.04
CA PHE A 40 -7.69 -12.24 0.38
C PHE A 40 -7.21 -13.62 0.89
N GLU A 41 -7.36 -14.68 0.09
CA GLU A 41 -6.90 -16.04 0.42
C GLU A 41 -5.38 -16.14 0.66
N ASN A 42 -4.61 -15.17 0.14
CA ASN A 42 -3.15 -15.12 0.28
C ASN A 42 -2.68 -14.05 1.29
N SER A 43 -3.61 -13.41 2.01
CA SER A 43 -3.35 -12.34 2.97
C SER A 43 -3.23 -12.84 4.41
N GLY A 44 -2.91 -11.95 5.36
CA GLY A 44 -2.88 -12.26 6.81
C GLY A 44 -1.56 -12.80 7.37
N ASN A 45 -0.56 -13.06 6.52
CA ASN A 45 0.76 -13.58 6.94
C ASN A 45 1.80 -12.48 7.24
N ALA A 46 1.39 -11.21 7.26
CA ALA A 46 2.27 -10.07 7.50
C ALA A 46 2.01 -9.45 8.88
N ALA A 47 3.06 -9.02 9.57
CA ALA A 47 2.93 -8.19 10.75
C ALA A 47 2.41 -6.79 10.36
N VAL A 48 1.38 -6.30 11.04
CA VAL A 48 0.79 -4.98 10.80
C VAL A 48 1.06 -4.09 12.02
N ILE A 49 1.82 -3.01 11.81
CA ILE A 49 2.26 -2.10 12.87
C ILE A 49 1.66 -0.72 12.63
N GLY A 50 0.86 -0.23 13.58
CA GLY A 50 0.33 1.14 13.57
C GLY A 50 1.31 2.12 14.18
N ILE A 51 1.66 3.18 13.45
CA ILE A 51 2.52 4.27 13.94
C ILE A 51 1.73 5.57 13.95
N THR A 52 1.64 6.19 15.13
CA THR A 52 0.91 7.45 15.36
C THR A 52 1.73 8.41 16.22
N GLY A 53 1.28 9.66 16.34
CA GLY A 53 1.97 10.72 17.08
C GLY A 53 1.66 12.11 16.52
N SER A 54 1.92 13.14 17.31
CA SER A 54 1.69 14.54 16.92
C SER A 54 2.51 14.98 15.70
N PRO A 55 2.11 16.05 14.98
CA PRO A 55 2.95 16.69 13.97
C PRO A 55 4.33 17.03 14.55
N GLY A 56 5.41 16.77 13.81
CA GLY A 56 6.78 17.01 14.27
C GLY A 56 7.38 15.96 15.22
N ALA A 57 6.63 14.95 15.67
CA ALA A 57 7.12 13.90 16.57
C ALA A 57 8.17 12.93 15.96
N GLY A 58 8.64 13.17 14.74
CA GLY A 58 9.64 12.33 14.07
C GLY A 58 9.09 11.02 13.47
N LYS A 59 7.76 10.88 13.30
CA LYS A 59 7.12 9.67 12.74
C LYS A 59 7.73 9.23 11.41
N SER A 60 7.88 10.14 10.45
CA SER A 60 8.45 9.83 9.13
C SER A 60 9.88 9.36 9.23
N SER A 61 10.70 9.97 10.10
CA SER A 61 12.08 9.53 10.35
C SER A 61 12.15 8.16 11.00
N LEU A 62 11.21 7.82 11.88
CA LEU A 62 11.11 6.48 12.46
C LEU A 62 10.71 5.44 11.41
N VAL A 63 9.68 5.72 10.63
CA VAL A 63 9.19 4.83 9.54
C VAL A 63 10.31 4.56 8.53
N ASP A 64 11.06 5.59 8.12
CA ASP A 64 12.18 5.48 7.20
C ASP A 64 13.27 4.54 7.72
N LYS A 65 13.70 4.73 8.98
CA LYS A 65 14.70 3.86 9.61
C LYS A 65 14.22 2.42 9.80
N LEU A 66 12.95 2.22 10.17
CA LEU A 66 12.36 0.89 10.27
C LEU A 66 12.32 0.18 8.92
N ALA A 67 11.93 0.89 7.85
CA ALA A 67 11.90 0.35 6.50
C ALA A 67 13.29 -0.08 6.02
N LEU A 68 14.32 0.72 6.33
CA LEU A 68 15.72 0.36 6.06
C LEU A 68 16.13 -0.90 6.84
N LEU A 69 15.85 -0.96 8.14
CA LEU A 69 16.17 -2.11 8.98
C LEU A 69 15.55 -3.42 8.47
N TYR A 70 14.26 -3.41 8.15
CA TYR A 70 13.57 -4.60 7.61
C TYR A 70 14.12 -5.00 6.24
N LYS A 71 14.45 -4.01 5.39
CA LYS A 71 15.08 -4.28 4.10
C LYS A 71 16.48 -4.90 4.25
N GLU A 72 17.27 -4.42 5.21
CA GLU A 72 18.59 -4.99 5.54
C GLU A 72 18.48 -6.45 6.03
N ASN A 73 17.37 -6.79 6.70
CA ASN A 73 17.03 -8.16 7.08
C ASN A 73 16.42 -8.99 5.94
N ASN A 74 16.42 -8.47 4.70
CA ASN A 74 15.85 -9.11 3.52
C ASN A 74 14.32 -9.37 3.62
N GLU A 75 13.61 -8.57 4.42
CA GLU A 75 12.16 -8.62 4.54
C GLU A 75 11.48 -7.71 3.51
N LYS A 76 10.20 -8.00 3.21
CA LYS A 76 9.36 -7.17 2.33
C LYS A 76 8.56 -6.19 3.18
N VAL A 77 8.70 -4.90 2.89
CA VAL A 77 8.01 -3.82 3.62
C VAL A 77 7.01 -3.12 2.72
N GLY A 78 5.80 -2.89 3.22
CA GLY A 78 4.81 -1.99 2.65
C GLY A 78 4.47 -0.89 3.65
N ILE A 79 4.34 0.35 3.18
CA ILE A 79 3.97 1.51 4.00
C ILE A 79 2.68 2.09 3.45
N ILE A 80 1.66 2.18 4.29
CA ILE A 80 0.36 2.80 3.96
C ILE A 80 0.22 4.05 4.81
N ALA A 81 0.07 5.20 4.16
CA ALA A 81 -0.23 6.46 4.82
C ALA A 81 -1.75 6.64 4.91
N VAL A 82 -2.26 6.92 6.12
CA VAL A 82 -3.67 7.24 6.35
C VAL A 82 -3.75 8.71 6.75
N ASP A 83 -4.39 9.53 5.91
CA ASP A 83 -4.64 10.94 6.19
C ASP A 83 -6.15 11.18 6.35
N PRO A 84 -6.64 11.45 7.58
CA PRO A 84 -8.06 11.71 7.82
C PRO A 84 -8.56 13.02 7.17
N SER A 85 -7.66 13.90 6.70
CA SER A 85 -8.03 15.13 6.00
C SER A 85 -8.37 14.93 4.51
N SER A 86 -8.20 13.70 3.99
CA SER A 86 -8.38 13.34 2.57
C SER A 86 -9.74 13.66 1.92
N PRO A 87 -10.89 13.79 2.64
CA PRO A 87 -12.13 14.21 1.99
C PRO A 87 -12.06 15.60 1.37
N PHE A 88 -11.12 16.45 1.78
CA PHE A 88 -11.02 17.84 1.32
C PHE A 88 -9.98 18.05 0.19
N SER A 89 -9.04 17.13 -0.03
CA SER A 89 -7.93 17.32 -0.98
C SER A 89 -7.99 16.42 -2.23
N GLY A 90 -8.91 15.45 -2.29
CA GLY A 90 -9.05 14.55 -3.44
C GLY A 90 -7.97 13.46 -3.53
N GLY A 91 -7.19 13.27 -2.47
CA GLY A 91 -6.06 12.32 -2.43
C GLY A 91 -4.80 12.85 -3.14
N ALA A 92 -3.66 12.20 -2.89
CA ALA A 92 -2.38 12.61 -3.47
C ALA A 92 -1.89 11.57 -4.50
N ILE A 93 -1.79 11.97 -5.78
CA ILE A 93 -1.29 11.12 -6.86
C ILE A 93 0.18 10.71 -6.64
N LEU A 94 0.97 11.52 -5.94
CA LEU A 94 2.42 11.34 -5.73
C LEU A 94 2.84 11.31 -4.25
N GLY A 95 1.88 11.33 -3.32
CA GLY A 95 2.14 11.75 -1.94
C GLY A 95 2.47 13.24 -1.84
N ASP A 96 2.48 13.76 -0.61
CA ASP A 96 2.78 15.16 -0.30
C ASP A 96 4.24 15.49 -0.70
N ARG A 97 4.43 16.09 -1.88
CA ARG A 97 5.73 16.58 -2.39
C ARG A 97 5.79 18.11 -2.48
N ILE A 98 4.97 18.84 -1.70
CA ILE A 98 5.04 20.32 -1.66
C ILE A 98 5.91 20.82 -0.49
N ARG A 99 6.82 20.00 0.05
CA ARG A 99 7.82 20.48 1.02
C ARG A 99 9.21 19.97 0.72
#